data_AF-A0A429I2S1-F1
#
_entry.id   AF-A0A429I2S1-F1
#
_cell.length_a   1.000
_cell.length_b   1.000
_cell.length_c   1.000
_cell.angle_alpha   90.00
_cell.angle_beta   90.00
_cell.angle_gamma   90.00
#
_symmetry.space_group_name_H-M   'P 1'
#
loop_
_entity.id
_entity.type
_entity.pdbx_description
1 polymer ?
#
loop_
_entity_poly.entity_id
_entity_poly.type
_entity_poly.pdbx_seq_one_letter_code
_entity_poly.pdbx_strand_id
1 'polypeptide(L)'
;MEGQLNDPGLRQIQAATGLGAEILDGMRMARYTDQPIPALAHADDAQVTQALRFIRGRFLLRDHSRWCPLCINGRWYLRWKLAWSFACTDHEVILSALCPACHEPQEWIHRGGVPDRRLLCPGRRSGTAAAQSRRPPRCNYPLGDTPSTAVTDLVLLNAQKEIDHGFGHPAAQPQGGPVRRLFLFHLLVDLALRYRSPGMFDAADPALVTVNAPGAHPSPLSGHGRTSHGDLAHPLVAASAIHIGLQFVTARDRGAAAERFADLVHEKMAGQGGPWGFDLEYVPWHQQQLLPPRLLEALMRRELIRDRLRL
;
A
#
# COMPACT_ATOMS: atom_id res chain seq x y z
N MET A 1 -9.39 -12.42 -18.40
CA MET A 1 -10.79 -12.23 -18.87
C MET A 1 -11.65 -12.14 -17.63
N GLU A 2 -11.81 -10.94 -17.08
CA GLU A 2 -12.48 -10.69 -15.78
C GLU A 2 -13.31 -9.41 -15.93
N GLY A 3 -14.64 -9.60 -15.92
CA GLY A 3 -15.68 -8.64 -15.53
C GLY A 3 -15.47 -7.16 -15.81
N GLN A 4 -15.33 -6.76 -17.07
CA GLN A 4 -15.95 -5.51 -17.47
C GLN A 4 -17.45 -5.71 -17.24
N LEU A 5 -18.05 -4.93 -16.34
CA LEU A 5 -19.47 -4.62 -16.52
C LEU A 5 -19.53 -4.03 -17.92
N ASN A 6 -20.04 -4.79 -18.88
CA ASN A 6 -20.33 -4.25 -20.19
C ASN A 6 -21.15 -2.98 -19.96
N ASP A 7 -20.93 -1.99 -20.81
CA ASP A 7 -21.62 -0.70 -20.92
C ASP A 7 -23.14 -0.71 -20.56
N PRO A 8 -23.94 -1.78 -20.80
CA PRO A 8 -25.33 -1.86 -20.33
C PRO A 8 -25.56 -1.80 -18.80
N GLY A 9 -24.66 -2.37 -17.99
CA GLY A 9 -24.84 -2.39 -16.53
C GLY A 9 -24.66 -1.01 -15.89
N LEU A 10 -23.73 -0.21 -16.42
CA LEU A 10 -23.53 1.17 -15.98
C LEU A 10 -24.75 2.03 -16.32
N ARG A 11 -25.30 1.85 -17.52
CA ARG A 11 -26.53 2.53 -17.97
C ARG A 11 -27.73 2.22 -17.09
N GLN A 12 -27.87 0.98 -16.62
CA GLN A 12 -28.95 0.61 -15.68
C GLN A 12 -28.78 1.30 -14.32
N ILE A 13 -27.57 1.35 -13.78
CA ILE A 13 -27.29 2.04 -12.52
C ILE A 13 -27.54 3.55 -12.67
N GLN A 14 -27.09 4.15 -13.77
CA GLN A 14 -27.36 5.55 -14.10
C GLN A 14 -28.86 5.83 -14.19
N ALA A 15 -29.62 5.00 -14.91
CA ALA A 15 -31.07 5.15 -15.02
C ALA A 15 -31.78 5.01 -13.66
N ALA A 16 -31.32 4.09 -12.80
CA ALA A 16 -31.94 3.83 -11.50
C ALA A 16 -31.57 4.87 -10.41
N THR A 17 -30.39 5.48 -10.50
CA THR A 17 -29.87 6.39 -9.46
C THR A 17 -29.85 7.86 -9.87
N GLY A 18 -29.95 8.15 -11.17
CA GLY A 18 -29.80 9.50 -11.72
C GLY A 18 -28.35 10.03 -11.71
N LEU A 19 -27.37 9.23 -11.28
CA LEU A 19 -25.97 9.65 -11.20
C LEU A 19 -25.30 9.68 -12.58
N GLY A 20 -24.59 10.76 -12.89
CA GLY A 20 -23.84 10.90 -14.15
C GLY A 20 -22.69 9.89 -14.28
N ALA A 21 -22.30 9.58 -15.53
CA ALA A 21 -21.26 8.60 -15.83
C ALA A 21 -19.92 8.91 -15.15
N GLU A 22 -19.52 10.18 -15.05
CA GLU A 22 -18.31 10.62 -14.36
C GLU A 22 -18.31 10.23 -12.87
N ILE A 23 -19.45 10.42 -12.19
CA ILE A 23 -19.60 10.07 -10.77
C ILE A 23 -19.52 8.55 -10.61
N LEU A 24 -20.20 7.80 -11.48
CA LEU A 24 -20.18 6.34 -11.46
C LEU A 24 -18.79 5.77 -11.76
N ASP A 25 -18.04 6.37 -12.69
CA ASP A 25 -16.64 6.01 -12.94
C ASP A 25 -15.74 6.37 -11.75
N GLY A 26 -15.98 7.50 -11.10
CA GLY A 26 -15.34 7.88 -9.84
C GLY A 26 -15.60 6.90 -8.68
N MET A 27 -16.67 6.12 -8.75
CA MET A 27 -17.04 5.07 -7.78
C MET A 27 -16.45 3.69 -8.12
N ARG A 28 -15.76 3.53 -9.25
CA ARG A 28 -15.16 2.26 -9.69
C ARG A 28 -13.69 2.18 -9.36
N MET A 29 -13.20 0.96 -9.08
CA MET A 29 -11.77 0.73 -8.86
C MET A 29 -10.90 1.03 -10.08
N ALA A 30 -11.51 0.98 -11.28
CA ALA A 30 -10.89 1.34 -12.56
C ALA A 30 -10.18 2.70 -12.52
N ARG A 31 -10.68 3.67 -11.76
CA ARG A 31 -10.02 4.99 -11.61
C ARG A 31 -8.60 4.91 -11.04
N TYR A 32 -8.27 3.85 -10.31
CA TYR A 32 -6.94 3.62 -9.73
C TYR A 32 -6.13 2.59 -10.52
N THR A 33 -6.78 1.65 -11.19
CA THR A 33 -6.11 0.48 -11.81
C THR A 33 -5.99 0.54 -13.32
N ASP A 34 -6.81 1.34 -13.99
CA ASP A 34 -6.97 1.33 -15.45
C ASP A 34 -6.45 2.63 -16.10
N GLN A 35 -5.75 3.45 -15.31
CA GLN A 35 -5.08 4.64 -15.84
C GLN A 35 -3.86 4.21 -16.68
N PRO A 36 -3.67 4.80 -17.88
CA PRO A 36 -2.53 4.49 -18.72
C PRO A 36 -1.25 4.73 -17.94
N ILE A 37 -0.31 3.81 -18.09
CA ILE A 37 0.95 3.85 -17.36
C ILE A 37 2.06 4.31 -18.33
N PRO A 38 2.43 5.61 -18.37
CA PRO A 38 3.56 6.14 -19.13
C PRO A 38 4.86 5.34 -19.07
N ALA A 39 5.21 4.71 -17.93
CA ALA A 39 6.41 3.89 -17.81
C ALA A 39 6.37 2.60 -18.65
N LEU A 40 5.18 2.19 -19.10
CA LEU A 40 4.95 1.04 -19.97
C LEU A 40 4.63 1.46 -21.42
N ALA A 41 4.81 2.74 -21.78
CA ALA A 41 4.48 3.25 -23.11
C ALA A 41 5.28 2.60 -24.25
N HIS A 42 6.40 1.95 -23.93
CA HIS A 42 7.26 1.22 -24.87
C HIS A 42 7.29 -0.29 -24.60
N ALA A 43 6.46 -0.78 -23.69
CA ALA A 43 6.35 -2.20 -23.38
C ALA A 43 5.39 -2.87 -24.37
N ASP A 44 5.62 -4.16 -24.66
CA ASP A 44 4.67 -4.95 -25.47
C ASP A 44 3.39 -5.30 -24.68
N ASP A 45 2.35 -5.77 -25.36
CA ASP A 45 1.05 -6.08 -24.74
C ASP A 45 1.12 -7.15 -23.65
N ALA A 46 2.03 -8.13 -23.78
CA ALA A 46 2.21 -9.18 -22.78
C ALA A 46 2.85 -8.63 -21.51
N GLN A 47 3.84 -7.74 -21.66
CA GLN A 47 4.52 -7.02 -20.58
C GLN A 47 3.59 -6.08 -19.86
N VAL A 48 2.80 -5.29 -20.60
CA VAL A 48 1.77 -4.42 -20.04
C VAL A 48 0.76 -5.25 -19.23
N THR A 49 0.29 -6.37 -19.80
CA THR A 49 -0.65 -7.27 -19.13
C THR A 49 -0.07 -7.87 -17.85
N GLN A 50 1.19 -8.31 -17.86
CA GLN A 50 1.85 -8.88 -16.69
C GLN A 50 2.09 -7.83 -15.60
N ALA A 51 2.56 -6.65 -15.97
CA ALA A 51 2.76 -5.54 -15.06
C ALA A 51 1.44 -5.10 -14.42
N LEU A 52 0.37 -4.92 -15.21
CA LEU A 52 -0.96 -4.58 -14.71
C LEU A 52 -1.54 -5.68 -13.80
N ARG A 53 -1.36 -6.96 -14.13
CA ARG A 53 -1.82 -8.07 -13.28
C ARG A 53 -1.11 -8.06 -11.92
N PHE A 54 0.18 -7.83 -11.93
CA PHE A 54 1.00 -7.76 -10.72
C PHE A 54 0.67 -6.51 -9.89
N ILE A 55 0.56 -5.34 -10.54
CA ILE A 55 0.06 -4.09 -9.96
C ILE A 55 -1.28 -4.34 -9.29
N ARG A 56 -2.28 -4.86 -10.00
CA ARG A 56 -3.62 -5.16 -9.44
C ARG A 56 -3.57 -6.18 -8.31
N GLY A 57 -2.60 -7.10 -8.33
CA GLY A 57 -2.37 -8.09 -7.29
C GLY A 57 -1.79 -7.53 -5.99
N ARG A 58 -1.15 -6.35 -6.03
CA ARG A 58 -0.54 -5.68 -4.87
C ARG A 58 -1.12 -4.32 -4.52
N PHE A 59 -1.82 -3.67 -5.45
CA PHE A 59 -2.49 -2.39 -5.22
C PHE A 59 -3.74 -2.54 -4.39
N LEU A 60 -4.44 -3.67 -4.49
CA LEU A 60 -5.77 -3.81 -3.95
C LEU A 60 -5.78 -4.82 -2.82
N LEU A 61 -5.97 -4.32 -1.59
CA LEU A 61 -6.23 -5.17 -0.44
C LEU A 61 -7.49 -6.00 -0.74
N ARG A 62 -7.34 -7.27 -1.12
CA ARG A 62 -8.48 -8.09 -1.57
C ARG A 62 -9.40 -8.44 -0.41
N ASP A 63 -8.81 -8.99 0.64
CA ASP A 63 -9.55 -9.59 1.74
C ASP A 63 -9.72 -8.65 2.93
N HIS A 64 -9.25 -7.41 2.84
CA HIS A 64 -9.40 -6.42 3.91
C HIS A 64 -9.48 -5.00 3.36
N SER A 65 -9.88 -4.09 4.23
CA SER A 65 -10.01 -2.68 3.93
C SER A 65 -9.59 -1.88 5.15
N ARG A 66 -9.02 -0.72 4.88
CA ARG A 66 -8.71 0.25 5.91
C ARG A 66 -9.95 1.11 6.20
N TRP A 67 -9.91 1.88 7.27
CA TRP A 67 -10.90 2.91 7.53
C TRP A 67 -10.32 4.05 8.35
N CYS A 68 -10.94 5.22 8.26
CA CYS A 68 -10.73 6.29 9.21
C CYS A 68 -11.85 6.22 10.28
N PRO A 69 -11.52 6.13 11.57
CA PRO A 69 -12.52 6.10 12.65
C PRO A 69 -13.43 7.34 12.67
N LEU A 70 -12.92 8.49 12.21
CA LEU A 70 -13.68 9.74 12.14
C LEU A 70 -14.58 9.83 10.89
N CYS A 71 -14.24 9.13 9.80
CA CYS A 71 -15.05 9.13 8.58
C CYS A 71 -16.10 8.01 8.53
N ILE A 72 -15.96 6.95 9.34
CA ILE A 72 -16.81 5.76 9.26
C ILE A 72 -18.21 6.07 9.82
N ASN A 73 -19.07 6.69 9.01
CA ASN A 73 -20.44 7.04 9.38
C ASN A 73 -21.44 6.53 8.32
N GLY A 74 -21.35 5.24 8.00
CA GLY A 74 -22.17 4.55 6.98
C GLY A 74 -21.56 4.54 5.58
N ARG A 75 -20.40 5.16 5.40
CA ARG A 75 -19.67 5.19 4.12
C ARG A 75 -18.34 4.47 4.24
N TRP A 76 -18.02 3.67 3.23
CA TRP A 76 -16.72 3.03 3.09
C TRP A 76 -16.07 3.53 1.81
N TYR A 77 -14.92 4.19 1.92
CA TYR A 77 -14.29 4.78 0.75
C TYR A 77 -13.53 3.73 -0.06
N LEU A 78 -13.62 3.83 -1.38
CA LEU A 78 -12.92 2.95 -2.31
C LEU A 78 -11.40 3.02 -2.14
N ARG A 79 -10.85 4.22 -1.88
CA ARG A 79 -9.41 4.45 -1.65
C ARG A 79 -8.85 3.63 -0.49
N TRP A 80 -9.68 3.23 0.48
CA TRP A 80 -9.25 2.43 1.62
C TRP A 80 -8.93 0.97 1.28
N LYS A 81 -9.24 0.55 0.04
CA LYS A 81 -8.80 -0.73 -0.52
C LYS A 81 -7.46 -0.65 -1.22
N LEU A 82 -6.88 0.53 -1.36
CA LEU A 82 -5.55 0.64 -1.94
C LEU A 82 -4.51 0.28 -0.86
N ALA A 83 -3.60 -0.63 -1.19
CA ALA A 83 -2.50 -1.04 -0.33
C ALA A 83 -1.59 0.13 0.05
N TRP A 84 -1.62 1.21 -0.73
CA TRP A 84 -0.83 2.41 -0.51
C TRP A 84 -1.59 3.55 0.15
N SER A 85 -2.91 3.44 0.35
CA SER A 85 -3.65 4.45 1.12
C SER A 85 -3.43 4.25 2.61
N PHE A 86 -2.56 5.02 3.24
CA PHE A 86 -2.20 4.87 4.64
C PHE A 86 -2.82 5.94 5.56
N ALA A 87 -3.26 7.08 5.02
CA ALA A 87 -3.80 8.18 5.81
C ALA A 87 -5.18 8.66 5.32
N CYS A 88 -5.94 9.27 6.24
CA CYS A 88 -7.10 10.08 5.93
C CYS A 88 -6.62 11.52 5.74
N THR A 89 -6.86 12.09 4.56
CA THR A 89 -6.50 13.48 4.24
C THR A 89 -7.46 14.50 4.83
N ASP A 90 -8.71 14.10 5.11
CA ASP A 90 -9.73 14.96 5.72
C ASP A 90 -9.48 15.17 7.22
N HIS A 91 -8.95 14.17 7.91
CA HIS A 91 -8.72 14.19 9.36
C HIS A 91 -7.24 14.10 9.76
N GLU A 92 -6.34 13.99 8.78
CA GLU A 92 -4.89 13.91 8.97
C GLU A 92 -4.47 12.82 9.96
N VAL A 93 -5.13 11.66 9.90
CA VAL A 93 -4.84 10.49 10.76
C VAL A 93 -4.47 9.28 9.93
N ILE A 94 -3.61 8.43 10.48
CA ILE A 94 -3.31 7.11 9.94
C ILE A 94 -4.60 6.27 9.96
N LEU A 95 -4.87 5.62 8.84
CA LEU A 95 -6.02 4.73 8.74
C LEU A 95 -5.84 3.53 9.67
N SER A 96 -6.94 3.01 10.20
CA SER A 96 -6.96 1.75 10.92
C SER A 96 -7.12 0.59 9.94
N ALA A 97 -6.52 -0.56 10.26
CA ALA A 97 -6.65 -1.80 9.50
C ALA A 97 -7.11 -2.99 10.36
N LEU A 98 -6.92 -2.90 11.67
CA LEU A 98 -7.24 -3.94 12.64
C LEU A 98 -8.18 -3.40 13.71
N CYS A 99 -9.16 -4.22 14.09
CA CYS A 99 -10.00 -3.90 15.24
C CYS A 99 -9.16 -3.91 16.52
N PRO A 100 -9.17 -2.87 17.36
CA PRO A 100 -8.37 -2.85 18.60
C PRO A 100 -8.86 -3.88 19.65
N ALA A 101 -10.11 -4.35 19.53
CA ALA A 101 -10.70 -5.28 20.49
C ALA A 101 -10.51 -6.76 20.14
N CYS A 102 -10.41 -7.12 18.85
CA CYS A 102 -10.24 -8.52 18.43
C CYS A 102 -9.07 -8.76 17.49
N HIS A 103 -8.35 -7.70 17.09
CA HIS A 103 -7.19 -7.73 16.19
C HIS A 103 -7.44 -8.35 14.81
N GLU A 104 -8.70 -8.57 14.44
CA GLU A 104 -9.09 -9.06 13.13
C GLU A 104 -9.07 -7.91 12.10
N PRO A 105 -8.59 -8.17 10.87
CA PRO A 105 -8.72 -7.24 9.77
C PRO A 105 -10.18 -6.98 9.43
N GLN A 106 -10.47 -5.76 8.97
CA GLN A 106 -11.81 -5.44 8.49
C GLN A 106 -11.96 -5.89 7.04
N GLU A 107 -12.46 -7.11 6.87
CA GLU A 107 -12.70 -7.68 5.54
C GLU A 107 -13.79 -6.89 4.79
N TRP A 108 -13.63 -6.69 3.47
CA TRP A 108 -14.77 -6.37 2.60
C TRP A 108 -15.61 -7.64 2.43
N ILE A 109 -16.18 -8.14 3.52
CA ILE A 109 -17.21 -9.18 3.51
C ILE A 109 -18.45 -8.60 4.15
N HIS A 110 -19.22 -7.93 3.32
CA HIS A 110 -20.66 -7.95 3.45
C HIS A 110 -21.25 -8.54 2.19
N ARG A 111 -21.35 -9.87 2.19
CA ARG A 111 -22.45 -10.55 1.51
C ARG A 111 -23.76 -9.97 2.09
N GLY A 112 -24.27 -8.88 1.51
CA GLY A 112 -25.62 -8.35 1.77
C GLY A 112 -25.91 -7.79 3.16
N GLY A 113 -24.94 -7.26 3.90
CA GLY A 113 -25.17 -6.70 5.23
C GLY A 113 -25.83 -5.31 5.23
N VAL A 114 -26.82 -5.13 6.11
CA VAL A 114 -27.51 -3.86 6.44
C VAL A 114 -26.49 -2.75 6.76
N PRO A 115 -26.66 -1.51 6.26
CA PRO A 115 -25.70 -0.40 6.43
C PRO A 115 -25.23 -0.16 7.88
N ASP A 116 -26.12 -0.23 8.86
CA ASP A 116 -25.77 0.05 10.27
C ASP A 116 -24.77 -0.95 10.85
N ARG A 117 -24.79 -2.20 10.36
CA ARG A 117 -23.84 -3.22 10.80
C ARG A 117 -22.44 -3.04 10.23
N ARG A 118 -22.26 -2.09 9.29
CA ARG A 118 -20.93 -1.71 8.75
C ARG A 118 -20.13 -0.85 9.72
N LEU A 119 -20.76 -0.30 10.76
CA LEU A 119 -20.13 0.49 11.80
C LEU A 119 -19.56 -0.35 12.95
N LEU A 120 -19.89 -1.64 12.99
CA LEU A 120 -19.46 -2.56 14.05
C LEU A 120 -18.51 -3.60 13.47
N CYS A 121 -17.46 -3.94 14.22
CA CYS A 121 -16.51 -4.98 13.82
C CYS A 121 -17.23 -6.34 13.62
N PRO A 122 -17.19 -6.91 12.40
CA PRO A 122 -17.86 -8.18 12.10
C PRO A 122 -17.04 -9.39 12.53
N GLY A 123 -15.79 -9.19 12.96
CA GLY A 123 -14.85 -10.21 13.41
C GLY A 123 -15.38 -10.99 14.62
N ARG A 124 -14.63 -11.99 15.05
CA ARG A 124 -14.97 -12.81 16.22
C ARG A 124 -13.93 -12.56 17.30
N ARG A 125 -14.35 -12.61 18.57
CA ARG A 125 -13.40 -12.53 19.68
C ARG A 125 -12.60 -13.82 19.72
N SER A 126 -11.29 -13.73 19.52
CA SER A 126 -10.34 -14.80 19.83
C SER A 126 -9.95 -14.73 21.32
N GLY A 127 -9.51 -15.85 21.91
CA GLY A 127 -8.90 -15.84 23.25
C GLY A 127 -9.83 -15.80 24.47
N THR A 128 -11.16 -15.86 24.31
CA THR A 128 -12.10 -16.01 25.45
C THR A 128 -12.59 -17.45 25.59
N ALA A 129 -13.07 -17.87 26.77
CA ALA A 129 -13.72 -19.18 26.93
C ALA A 129 -14.88 -19.39 25.93
N ALA A 130 -15.59 -18.30 25.59
CA ALA A 130 -16.63 -18.29 24.56
C ALA A 130 -16.09 -18.42 23.12
N ALA A 131 -14.81 -18.13 22.88
CA ALA A 131 -14.14 -18.33 21.59
C ALA A 131 -13.92 -19.81 21.24
N GLN A 132 -13.96 -20.70 22.24
CA GLN A 132 -13.87 -22.16 22.06
C GLN A 132 -15.21 -22.79 21.67
N SER A 133 -16.30 -22.00 21.63
CA SER A 133 -17.59 -22.50 21.16
C SER A 133 -17.58 -22.74 19.65
N ARG A 134 -18.41 -23.67 19.16
CA ARG A 134 -18.61 -23.91 17.71
C ARG A 134 -19.02 -22.66 16.93
N ARG A 135 -19.46 -21.59 17.60
CA ARG A 135 -19.88 -20.33 16.98
C ARG A 135 -19.51 -19.15 17.88
N PRO A 136 -18.25 -18.66 17.83
CA PRO A 136 -17.77 -17.60 18.69
C PRO A 136 -18.63 -16.33 18.54
N PRO A 137 -18.91 -15.58 19.62
CA PRO A 137 -19.64 -14.33 19.51
C PRO A 137 -18.91 -13.34 18.60
N ARG A 138 -19.68 -12.48 17.92
CA ARG A 138 -19.11 -11.37 17.13
C ARG A 138 -18.44 -10.35 18.06
N CYS A 139 -17.43 -9.67 17.54
CA CYS A 139 -16.71 -8.62 18.25
C CYS A 139 -17.64 -7.43 18.55
N ASN A 140 -18.34 -6.93 17.52
CA ASN A 140 -19.24 -5.78 17.58
C ASN A 140 -18.61 -4.49 18.14
N TYR A 141 -17.29 -4.38 18.14
CA TYR A 141 -16.62 -3.14 18.53
C TYR A 141 -17.00 -2.00 17.59
N PRO A 142 -17.43 -0.81 18.07
CA PRO A 142 -17.73 0.32 17.22
C PRO A 142 -16.47 0.80 16.50
N LEU A 143 -16.42 0.68 15.17
CA LEU A 143 -15.23 1.01 14.40
C LEU A 143 -14.86 2.50 14.49
N GLY A 144 -15.84 3.37 14.74
CA GLY A 144 -15.63 4.80 14.98
C GLY A 144 -14.90 5.12 16.28
N ASP A 145 -14.93 4.23 17.26
CA ASP A 145 -14.26 4.41 18.56
C ASP A 145 -12.79 4.00 18.52
N THR A 146 -12.30 3.55 17.35
CA THR A 146 -10.91 3.11 17.19
C THR A 146 -9.95 4.30 17.40
N PRO A 147 -8.93 4.16 18.27
CA PRO A 147 -7.93 5.20 18.45
C PRO A 147 -7.24 5.56 17.14
N SER A 148 -7.03 6.85 16.91
CA SER A 148 -6.42 7.37 15.69
C SER A 148 -5.05 7.98 15.99
N THR A 149 -4.04 7.65 15.17
CA THR A 149 -2.71 8.26 15.23
C THR A 149 -2.66 9.42 14.25
N ALA A 150 -2.33 10.62 14.71
CA ALA A 150 -2.16 11.79 13.83
C ALA A 150 -0.96 11.61 12.88
N VAL A 151 -1.08 12.17 11.67
CA VAL A 151 0.02 12.34 10.72
C VAL A 151 0.55 13.75 10.91
N THR A 152 1.80 13.86 11.33
CA THR A 152 2.50 15.12 11.57
C THR A 152 3.40 15.53 10.41
N ASP A 153 3.80 14.58 9.56
CA ASP A 153 4.62 14.82 8.37
C ASP A 153 3.77 15.26 7.15
N LEU A 154 3.91 16.53 6.76
CA LEU A 154 3.24 17.13 5.60
C LEU A 154 3.63 16.48 4.27
N VAL A 155 4.85 15.94 4.15
CA VAL A 155 5.31 15.27 2.92
C VAL A 155 4.53 13.97 2.73
N LEU A 156 4.32 13.22 3.81
CA LEU A 156 3.45 12.03 3.80
C LEU A 156 2.00 12.39 3.50
N LEU A 157 1.47 13.44 4.13
CA LEU A 157 0.09 13.86 3.89
C LEU A 157 -0.13 14.27 2.42
N ASN A 158 0.82 14.99 1.83
CA ASN A 158 0.77 15.35 0.42
C ASN A 158 0.88 14.13 -0.50
N ALA A 159 1.71 13.15 -0.14
CA ALA A 159 1.76 11.88 -0.88
C ALA A 159 0.42 11.15 -0.83
N GLN A 160 -0.27 11.10 0.32
CA GLN A 160 -1.62 10.53 0.38
C GLN A 160 -2.62 11.31 -0.48
N LYS A 161 -2.54 12.65 -0.53
CA LYS A 161 -3.38 13.47 -1.42
C LYS A 161 -3.15 13.10 -2.89
N GLU A 162 -1.89 12.89 -3.31
CA GLU A 162 -1.57 12.41 -4.66
C GLU A 162 -2.23 11.05 -4.94
N ILE A 163 -2.22 10.12 -3.96
CA ILE A 163 -2.89 8.82 -4.06
C ILE A 163 -4.41 8.97 -4.19
N ASP A 164 -5.03 9.84 -3.40
CA ASP A 164 -6.48 10.04 -3.34
C ASP A 164 -7.07 10.55 -4.66
N HIS A 165 -6.35 11.42 -5.37
CA HIS A 165 -6.78 11.95 -6.66
C HIS A 165 -6.65 10.95 -7.81
N GLY A 166 -5.95 9.84 -7.60
CA GLY A 166 -5.59 8.91 -8.67
C GLY A 166 -4.44 9.47 -9.51
N PHE A 167 -3.51 8.60 -9.87
CA PHE A 167 -2.19 8.95 -10.39
C PHE A 167 -2.17 9.47 -11.85
N GLY A 168 -3.34 9.62 -12.46
CA GLY A 168 -3.57 10.15 -13.81
C GLY A 168 -4.47 11.38 -13.85
N HIS A 169 -4.82 11.96 -12.70
CA HIS A 169 -5.57 13.21 -12.67
C HIS A 169 -4.67 14.39 -13.13
N PRO A 170 -5.12 15.32 -14.00
CA PRO A 170 -4.30 16.44 -14.50
C PRO A 170 -3.72 17.33 -13.39
N ALA A 171 -4.45 17.46 -12.27
CA ALA A 171 -4.00 18.18 -11.07
C ALA A 171 -2.85 17.50 -10.31
N ALA A 172 -2.52 16.24 -10.61
CA ALA A 172 -1.40 15.50 -10.04
C ALA A 172 -0.08 15.70 -10.82
N GLN A 173 0.08 16.85 -11.50
CA GLN A 173 1.33 17.21 -12.19
C GLN A 173 2.26 18.08 -11.32
N PRO A 174 3.19 17.46 -10.59
CA PRO A 174 4.50 18.08 -10.34
C PRO A 174 5.49 17.65 -11.43
N GLN A 175 6.35 18.59 -11.82
CA GLN A 175 7.46 18.46 -12.77
C GLN A 175 8.21 17.11 -12.57
N GLY A 176 7.95 16.12 -13.43
CA GLY A 176 8.40 14.74 -13.27
C GLY A 176 7.23 13.76 -13.14
N GLY A 177 6.78 13.22 -14.29
CA GLY A 177 5.45 12.61 -14.47
C GLY A 177 4.99 11.62 -13.38
N PRO A 178 3.69 11.65 -13.02
CA PRO A 178 3.11 10.96 -11.85
C PRO A 178 3.21 9.43 -11.91
N VAL A 179 3.33 8.85 -13.09
CA VAL A 179 3.38 7.39 -13.25
C VAL A 179 4.77 6.79 -13.06
N ARG A 180 5.83 7.54 -13.37
CA ARG A 180 7.21 7.09 -13.08
C ARG A 180 7.41 6.92 -11.57
N ARG A 181 6.72 7.75 -10.78
CA ARG A 181 6.66 7.67 -9.33
C ARG A 181 6.03 6.35 -8.86
N LEU A 182 4.93 5.86 -9.43
CA LEU A 182 4.29 4.62 -8.98
C LEU A 182 5.13 3.35 -9.08
N PHE A 183 5.89 3.21 -10.16
CA PHE A 183 6.74 2.04 -10.36
C PHE A 183 8.02 2.10 -9.53
N LEU A 184 8.59 3.30 -9.42
CA LEU A 184 9.66 3.56 -8.46
C LEU A 184 9.16 3.27 -7.05
N PHE A 185 7.97 3.74 -6.69
CA PHE A 185 7.36 3.46 -5.41
C PHE A 185 7.20 1.98 -5.19
N HIS A 186 6.66 1.19 -6.12
CA HIS A 186 6.45 -0.23 -5.84
C HIS A 186 7.76 -0.99 -5.59
N LEU A 187 8.79 -0.78 -6.39
CA LEU A 187 10.06 -1.49 -6.22
C LEU A 187 10.86 -0.96 -5.03
N LEU A 188 10.85 0.35 -4.82
CA LEU A 188 11.41 0.97 -3.60
C LEU A 188 10.61 0.55 -2.36
N VAL A 189 9.31 0.28 -2.50
CA VAL A 189 8.44 -0.22 -1.44
C VAL A 189 8.79 -1.67 -1.13
N ASP A 190 8.92 -2.56 -2.12
CA ASP A 190 9.34 -3.94 -1.89
C ASP A 190 10.75 -4.01 -1.26
N LEU A 191 11.68 -3.18 -1.74
CA LEU A 191 13.01 -3.02 -1.12
C LEU A 191 12.91 -2.43 0.29
N ALA A 192 12.10 -1.40 0.50
CA ALA A 192 11.90 -0.76 1.80
C ALA A 192 11.27 -1.73 2.82
N LEU A 193 10.26 -2.50 2.43
CA LEU A 193 9.63 -3.50 3.31
C LEU A 193 10.65 -4.53 3.79
N ARG A 194 11.54 -4.95 2.90
CA ARG A 194 12.57 -5.94 3.20
C ARG A 194 13.72 -5.34 4.02
N TYR A 195 14.16 -4.14 3.68
CA TYR A 195 15.40 -3.55 4.18
C TYR A 195 15.24 -2.35 5.11
N ARG A 196 14.02 -1.97 5.49
CA ARG A 196 13.73 -0.93 6.49
C ARG A 196 14.64 -1.05 7.71
N SER A 197 15.41 -0.02 8.01
CA SER A 197 16.18 0.08 9.24
C SER A 197 15.71 1.31 10.01
N PRO A 198 15.86 1.34 11.34
CA PRO A 198 15.47 2.51 12.14
C PRO A 198 16.07 3.82 11.60
N GLY A 199 17.35 3.80 11.19
CA GLY A 199 18.05 4.97 10.64
C GLY A 199 17.46 5.53 9.35
N MET A 200 16.59 4.79 8.64
CA MET A 200 15.84 5.33 7.50
C MET A 200 14.73 6.32 7.92
N PHE A 201 14.41 6.40 9.21
CA PHE A 201 13.28 7.14 9.75
C PHE A 201 13.66 8.22 10.77
N ASP A 202 14.95 8.53 10.97
CA ASP A 202 15.41 9.46 12.01
C ASP A 202 14.77 10.87 11.92
N ALA A 203 14.39 11.31 10.71
CA ALA A 203 13.70 12.57 10.46
C ALA A 203 12.25 12.38 9.96
N ALA A 204 11.69 11.18 10.10
CA ALA A 204 10.35 10.85 9.66
C ALA A 204 9.30 11.17 10.74
N ASP A 205 8.03 11.01 10.36
CA ASP A 205 6.92 11.06 11.30
C ASP A 205 7.15 10.11 12.50
N PRO A 206 6.88 10.52 13.76
CA PRO A 206 7.10 9.68 14.95
C PRO A 206 6.39 8.32 14.88
N ALA A 207 5.24 8.23 14.21
CA ALA A 207 4.53 6.97 14.02
C ALA A 207 5.32 5.99 13.13
N LEU A 208 6.10 6.49 12.17
CA LEU A 208 7.00 5.68 11.35
C LEU A 208 8.23 5.24 12.15
N VAL A 209 8.81 6.10 12.97
CA VAL A 209 9.91 5.72 13.88
C VAL A 209 9.46 4.57 14.78
N THR A 210 8.27 4.72 15.39
CA THR A 210 7.72 3.73 16.32
C THR A 210 7.50 2.37 15.67
N VAL A 211 6.88 2.32 14.47
CA VAL A 211 6.58 1.04 13.81
C VAL A 211 7.83 0.31 13.29
N ASN A 212 8.93 1.05 13.06
CA ASN A 212 10.19 0.51 12.53
C ASN A 212 11.28 0.37 13.59
N ALA A 213 10.97 0.60 14.86
CA ALA A 213 11.92 0.42 15.96
C ALA A 213 12.40 -1.04 16.09
N PRO A 214 13.64 -1.29 16.56
CA PRO A 214 14.11 -2.65 16.82
C PRO A 214 13.15 -3.43 17.73
N GLY A 215 12.81 -4.66 17.35
CA GLY A 215 11.87 -5.50 18.12
C GLY A 215 10.39 -5.12 17.96
N ALA A 216 10.06 -4.07 17.20
CA ALA A 216 8.69 -3.84 16.78
C ALA A 216 8.25 -4.99 15.86
N HIS A 217 7.14 -5.64 16.21
CA HIS A 217 6.46 -6.58 15.33
C HIS A 217 5.37 -5.81 14.59
N PRO A 218 5.52 -5.55 13.28
CA PRO A 218 4.54 -4.80 12.52
C PRO A 218 3.28 -5.65 12.29
N SER A 219 2.38 -5.66 13.28
CA SER A 219 1.07 -6.35 13.33
C SER A 219 1.00 -7.86 13.07
N PRO A 220 -0.01 -8.52 13.66
CA PRO A 220 -0.38 -9.91 13.33
C PRO A 220 -0.95 -10.12 11.91
N LEU A 221 -1.09 -9.08 11.08
CA LEU A 221 -1.63 -9.17 9.72
C LEU A 221 -0.82 -10.10 8.81
N SER A 222 0.50 -10.16 8.98
CA SER A 222 1.40 -11.08 8.26
C SER A 222 1.15 -12.55 8.61
N GLY A 223 0.62 -12.84 9.81
CA GLY A 223 0.26 -14.18 10.28
C GLY A 223 -1.19 -14.60 9.97
N HIS A 224 -2.05 -13.68 9.52
CA HIS A 224 -3.37 -14.03 9.01
C HIS A 224 -3.18 -14.58 7.60
N GLY A 225 -2.98 -15.91 7.49
CA GLY A 225 -2.69 -16.67 6.26
C GLY A 225 -3.72 -16.56 5.11
N ARG A 226 -4.58 -15.54 5.14
CA ARG A 226 -5.53 -15.14 4.10
C ARG A 226 -5.12 -13.87 3.36
N THR A 227 -4.26 -13.01 3.90
CA THR A 227 -3.93 -11.76 3.21
C THR A 227 -2.78 -11.97 2.22
N SER A 228 -3.08 -11.91 0.92
CA SER A 228 -2.08 -12.00 -0.16
C SER A 228 -1.08 -10.82 -0.21
N HIS A 229 -1.17 -9.87 0.72
CA HIS A 229 -0.46 -8.59 0.70
C HIS A 229 0.60 -8.44 1.81
N GLY A 230 0.68 -9.40 2.75
CA GLY A 230 1.66 -9.39 3.84
C GLY A 230 1.69 -8.08 4.62
N ASP A 231 2.91 -7.58 4.88
CA ASP A 231 3.20 -6.35 5.62
C ASP A 231 2.52 -5.08 5.06
N LEU A 232 2.20 -5.04 3.76
CA LEU A 232 1.47 -3.91 3.16
C LEU A 232 0.03 -3.81 3.61
N ALA A 233 -0.52 -4.80 4.32
CA ALA A 233 -1.82 -4.65 4.97
C ALA A 233 -1.77 -3.56 6.05
N HIS A 234 -0.63 -3.38 6.73
CA HIS A 234 -0.47 -2.41 7.79
C HIS A 234 -0.25 -0.99 7.22
N PRO A 235 -1.08 0.01 7.59
CA PRO A 235 -1.02 1.35 7.02
C PRO A 235 0.30 2.08 7.34
N LEU A 236 0.79 2.04 8.58
CA LEU A 236 2.13 2.59 8.91
C LEU A 236 3.28 1.92 8.15
N VAL A 237 3.19 0.62 7.86
CA VAL A 237 4.22 -0.07 7.08
C VAL A 237 4.17 0.36 5.61
N ALA A 238 2.98 0.51 5.04
CA ALA A 238 2.80 1.11 3.72
C ALA A 238 3.33 2.55 3.68
N ALA A 239 3.04 3.35 4.70
CA ALA A 239 3.55 4.72 4.85
C ALA A 239 5.09 4.75 4.95
N SER A 240 5.70 3.81 5.66
CA SER A 240 7.16 3.69 5.78
C SER A 240 7.82 3.45 4.43
N ALA A 241 7.21 2.56 3.64
CA ALA A 241 7.72 2.21 2.33
C ALA A 241 7.57 3.38 1.32
N ILE A 242 6.45 4.12 1.42
CA ILE A 242 6.23 5.36 0.65
C ILE A 242 7.21 6.46 1.09
N HIS A 243 7.46 6.62 2.38
CA HIS A 243 8.41 7.59 2.93
C HIS A 243 9.81 7.39 2.31
N ILE A 244 10.31 6.16 2.35
CA ILE A 244 11.61 5.80 1.74
C ILE A 244 11.59 6.11 0.24
N GLY A 245 10.53 5.71 -0.47
CA GLY A 245 10.39 6.02 -1.89
C GLY A 245 10.42 7.53 -2.20
N LEU A 246 9.79 8.34 -1.34
CA LEU A 246 9.75 9.80 -1.48
C LEU A 246 11.14 10.41 -1.35
N GLN A 247 11.93 9.96 -0.37
CA GLN A 247 13.31 10.43 -0.18
C GLN A 247 14.15 10.30 -1.46
N PHE A 248 13.90 9.26 -2.27
CA PHE A 248 14.57 9.08 -3.56
C PHE A 248 14.09 10.02 -4.65
N VAL A 249 12.77 10.11 -4.83
CA VAL A 249 12.21 10.84 -5.97
C VAL A 249 12.30 12.36 -5.78
N THR A 250 12.27 12.83 -4.54
CA THR A 250 12.38 14.25 -4.18
C THR A 250 13.82 14.71 -3.90
N ALA A 251 14.79 13.79 -3.77
CA ALA A 251 16.19 14.17 -3.56
C ALA A 251 16.72 15.05 -4.70
N ARG A 252 17.35 16.17 -4.31
CA ARG A 252 18.09 17.05 -5.25
C ARG A 252 19.23 16.29 -5.92
N ASP A 253 19.94 15.46 -5.16
CA ASP A 253 20.95 14.54 -5.66
C ASP A 253 20.49 13.09 -5.46
N ARG A 254 19.98 12.51 -6.54
CA ARG A 254 19.49 11.13 -6.56
C ARG A 254 20.62 10.09 -6.44
N GLY A 255 21.85 10.44 -6.85
CA GLY A 255 23.02 9.58 -6.69
C GLY A 255 23.39 9.46 -5.22
N ALA A 256 23.52 10.58 -4.53
CA ALA A 256 23.77 10.59 -3.09
C ALA A 256 22.64 9.92 -2.28
N ALA A 257 21.37 10.07 -2.70
CA ALA A 257 20.26 9.37 -2.06
C ALA A 257 20.34 7.84 -2.25
N ALA A 258 20.75 7.37 -3.43
CA ALA A 258 21.01 5.96 -3.69
C ALA A 258 22.15 5.38 -2.87
N GLU A 259 23.27 6.10 -2.73
CA GLU A 259 24.36 5.68 -1.85
C GLU A 259 23.90 5.55 -0.40
N ARG A 260 23.26 6.60 0.15
CA ARG A 260 22.78 6.60 1.54
C ARG A 260 21.82 5.45 1.83
N PHE A 261 20.88 5.18 0.92
CA PHE A 261 19.98 4.05 1.09
C PHE A 261 20.76 2.73 1.09
N ALA A 262 21.66 2.54 0.13
CA ALA A 262 22.43 1.31 0.04
C ALA A 262 23.33 1.12 1.27
N ASP A 263 23.88 2.20 1.85
CA ASP A 263 24.62 2.17 3.13
C ASP A 263 23.73 1.69 4.29
N LEU A 264 22.54 2.27 4.46
CA LEU A 264 21.60 1.90 5.52
C LEU A 264 21.11 0.46 5.39
N VAL A 265 20.92 -0.02 4.16
CA VAL A 265 20.59 -1.42 3.89
C VAL A 265 21.77 -2.32 4.28
N HIS A 266 22.99 -1.95 3.88
CA HIS A 266 24.19 -2.72 4.17
C HIS A 266 24.46 -2.81 5.67
N GLU A 267 24.34 -1.71 6.41
CA GLU A 267 24.48 -1.67 7.87
C GLU A 267 23.48 -2.61 8.56
N LYS A 268 22.20 -2.55 8.15
CA LYS A 268 21.16 -3.46 8.67
C LYS A 268 21.52 -4.92 8.44
N MET A 269 21.99 -5.26 7.24
CA MET A 269 22.30 -6.65 6.87
C MET A 269 23.59 -7.15 7.54
N ALA A 270 24.60 -6.29 7.71
CA ALA A 270 25.82 -6.63 8.43
C ALA A 270 25.53 -7.10 9.86
N GLY A 271 24.52 -6.52 10.53
CA GLY A 271 24.07 -6.95 11.85
C GLY A 271 23.34 -8.30 11.90
N GLN A 272 22.98 -8.92 10.77
CA GLN A 272 22.14 -10.14 10.71
C GLN A 272 22.91 -11.44 10.37
N GLY A 273 24.21 -11.39 10.03
CA GLY A 273 25.11 -12.56 10.04
C GLY A 273 24.92 -13.69 9.00
N GLY A 274 24.26 -13.49 7.86
CA GLY A 274 24.05 -14.51 6.80
C GLY A 274 24.82 -14.26 5.48
N PRO A 275 24.85 -15.20 4.51
CA PRO A 275 25.38 -14.93 3.17
C PRO A 275 24.39 -14.11 2.33
N TRP A 276 24.86 -13.02 1.69
CA TRP A 276 23.97 -11.99 1.12
C TRP A 276 23.97 -11.90 -0.41
N GLY A 277 22.80 -11.56 -0.94
CA GLY A 277 22.53 -11.29 -2.35
C GLY A 277 21.03 -11.47 -2.63
N PHE A 278 20.31 -10.38 -2.83
CA PHE A 278 19.00 -10.43 -3.48
C PHE A 278 19.23 -10.79 -4.94
N ASP A 279 18.67 -11.92 -5.36
CA ASP A 279 18.76 -12.33 -6.75
C ASP A 279 17.73 -11.54 -7.57
N LEU A 280 18.23 -10.73 -8.51
CA LEU A 280 17.36 -10.01 -9.44
C LEU A 280 16.52 -10.97 -10.29
N GLU A 281 16.90 -12.25 -10.41
CA GLU A 281 16.10 -13.26 -11.11
C GLU A 281 14.66 -13.38 -10.55
N TYR A 282 14.44 -13.05 -9.27
CA TYR A 282 13.09 -13.03 -8.67
C TYR A 282 12.31 -11.74 -8.94
N VAL A 283 12.99 -10.70 -9.44
CA VAL A 283 12.35 -9.48 -9.93
C VAL A 283 12.04 -9.67 -11.41
N PRO A 284 10.76 -9.63 -11.81
CA PRO A 284 10.41 -9.68 -13.22
C PRO A 284 11.23 -8.67 -14.03
N TRP A 285 11.81 -9.09 -15.14
CA TRP A 285 12.77 -8.30 -15.93
C TRP A 285 12.28 -6.87 -16.25
N HIS A 286 10.98 -6.70 -16.49
CA HIS A 286 10.38 -5.38 -16.78
C HIS A 286 10.45 -4.42 -15.60
N GLN A 287 10.62 -4.92 -14.37
CA GLN A 287 10.83 -4.12 -13.17
C GLN A 287 12.31 -3.80 -12.95
N GLN A 288 13.22 -4.67 -13.38
CA GLN A 288 14.66 -4.41 -13.32
C GLN A 288 15.03 -3.17 -14.17
N GLN A 289 14.39 -3.01 -15.33
CA GLN A 289 14.58 -1.83 -16.20
C GLN A 289 14.06 -0.51 -15.60
N LEU A 290 13.27 -0.59 -14.53
CA LEU A 290 12.69 0.57 -13.85
C LEU A 290 13.47 0.99 -12.60
N LEU A 291 14.49 0.21 -12.19
CA LEU A 291 15.42 0.62 -11.15
C LEU A 291 16.19 1.85 -11.61
N PRO A 292 16.36 2.88 -10.75
CA PRO A 292 17.35 3.91 -11.00
C PRO A 292 18.72 3.23 -11.18
N PRO A 293 19.42 3.45 -12.32
CA PRO A 293 20.72 2.80 -12.56
C PRO A 293 21.71 3.05 -11.41
N ARG A 294 21.69 4.26 -10.84
CA ARG A 294 22.50 4.63 -9.67
C ARG A 294 22.17 3.84 -8.41
N LEU A 295 20.89 3.51 -8.18
CA LEU A 295 20.49 2.67 -7.05
C LEU A 295 20.97 1.24 -7.25
N LEU A 296 20.82 0.70 -8.46
CA LEU A 296 21.31 -0.63 -8.76
C LEU A 296 22.84 -0.72 -8.60
N GLU A 297 23.58 0.25 -9.15
CA GLU A 297 25.03 0.36 -8.97
C GLU A 297 25.43 0.42 -7.48
N ALA A 298 24.73 1.24 -6.69
CA ALA A 298 25.00 1.38 -5.25
C ALA A 298 24.77 0.07 -4.48
N LEU A 299 23.69 -0.66 -4.81
CA LEU A 299 23.35 -1.94 -4.19
C LEU A 299 24.31 -3.05 -4.61
N MET A 300 24.72 -3.10 -5.88
CA MET A 300 25.70 -4.06 -6.40
C MET A 300 27.08 -3.86 -5.77
N ARG A 301 27.54 -2.60 -5.62
CA ARG A 301 28.84 -2.29 -5.00
C ARG A 301 28.95 -2.75 -3.55
N ARG A 302 27.83 -2.85 -2.85
CA ARG A 302 27.74 -3.32 -1.46
C ARG A 302 27.38 -4.81 -1.36
N GLU A 303 27.43 -5.51 -2.49
CA GLU A 303 27.11 -6.93 -2.64
C GLU A 303 25.69 -7.30 -2.13
N LEU A 304 24.79 -6.33 -2.11
CA LEU A 304 23.41 -6.50 -1.64
C LEU A 304 22.53 -7.20 -2.68
N ILE A 305 22.92 -7.07 -3.95
CA ILE A 305 22.26 -7.66 -5.11
C ILE A 305 23.32 -8.37 -5.94
N ARG A 306 23.02 -9.57 -6.42
CA ARG A 306 23.88 -10.29 -7.38
C ARG A 306 23.30 -10.13 -8.78
N ASP A 307 24.13 -9.62 -9.69
CA ASP A 307 23.79 -9.57 -11.11
C ASP A 307 24.40 -10.80 -11.79
N ARG A 308 23.57 -11.81 -12.07
CA ARG A 308 23.97 -12.97 -12.88
C ARG A 308 23.79 -12.74 -14.38
N LEU A 309 23.26 -11.60 -14.81
CA LEU A 309 22.93 -11.34 -16.22
C LEU A 309 24.13 -10.85 -17.06
N ARG A 310 25.34 -10.82 -16.49
CA ARG A 310 26.60 -10.43 -17.19
C ARG A 310 27.63 -11.56 -17.33
N LEU A 311 27.22 -12.83 -17.19
CA LEU A 311 28.03 -14.00 -17.53
C LEU A 311 27.44 -14.73 -18.75
#